data_AF-A0A8W8MD74-F1
#
_entry.id   AF-A0A8W8MD74-F1
#
_cell.length_a   1.000
_cell.length_b   1.000
_cell.length_c   1.000
_cell.angle_alpha   90.00
_cell.angle_beta   90.00
_cell.angle_gamma   90.00
#
_symmetry.space_group_name_H-M   'P 1'
#
loop_
_entity.id
_entity.type
_entity.pdbx_description
1 polymer ?
#
loop_
_entity_poly.entity_id
_entity_poly.type
_entity_poly.pdbx_seq_one_letter_code
_entity_poly.pdbx_strand_id
1 'polypeptide(L)'
;KFQRKNRITAHQKDRLADYDTTSGHSENMDTGLSPWEQWLIQKTKEERVKKQQMKKHKVEVREQKEQKAKERQQKEEKAEEKRSEWLKQKNYEESLRKKLEKQRIQTETEIKAQQNMITKMKAERKFEEWKEKKEMMEREKKEQELQKKRDIELAEKCKKIKAQQKYEEWLRSAKDRPKSSQSFGYSGGKLTGYHDTGAYPAPTFYNPIPWHPIPIPKTQKTERPKSRTRSKKYVWNPQKYF
;
A
#
# COMPACT_ATOMS: atom_id res chain seq x y z
N LYS A 1 -20.07 62.00 15.82
CA LYS A 1 -21.25 61.72 16.65
C LYS A 1 -20.78 61.10 17.97
N PHE A 2 -21.22 61.68 19.10
CA PHE A 2 -21.14 61.19 20.48
C PHE A 2 -19.76 60.89 21.11
N GLN A 3 -19.11 61.95 21.61
CA GLN A 3 -18.09 61.88 22.68
C GLN A 3 -18.80 62.21 24.00
N ARG A 4 -19.08 61.22 24.86
CA ARG A 4 -19.59 61.45 26.23
C ARG A 4 -18.41 61.78 27.15
N LYS A 5 -18.33 63.07 27.49
CA LYS A 5 -17.49 63.62 28.55
C LYS A 5 -17.97 63.07 29.90
N ASN A 6 -17.18 62.21 30.54
CA ASN A 6 -17.38 61.91 31.97
C ASN A 6 -16.56 62.91 32.79
N ARG A 7 -17.22 64.04 33.07
CA ARG A 7 -16.82 65.06 34.02
C ARG A 7 -17.18 64.54 35.41
N ILE A 8 -16.24 63.93 36.12
CA ILE A 8 -16.44 63.57 37.53
C ILE A 8 -16.28 64.84 38.35
N THR A 9 -17.42 65.34 38.80
CA THR A 9 -17.62 66.37 39.79
C THR A 9 -16.89 66.01 41.09
N ALA A 10 -15.81 66.73 41.38
CA ALA A 10 -15.27 66.83 42.74
C ALA A 10 -16.25 67.67 43.58
N HIS A 11 -17.33 67.04 44.03
CA HIS A 11 -18.19 67.62 45.06
C HIS A 11 -17.66 67.24 46.43
N GLN A 12 -17.24 68.29 47.15
CA GLN A 12 -17.66 68.58 48.52
C GLN A 12 -18.10 67.35 49.33
N LYS A 13 -17.17 66.86 50.15
CA LYS A 13 -17.52 66.29 51.44
C LYS A 13 -16.68 66.99 52.50
N ASP A 14 -17.36 67.92 53.15
CA ASP A 14 -17.31 68.13 54.59
C ASP A 14 -15.92 68.26 55.18
N ARG A 15 -15.34 69.44 54.92
CA ARG A 15 -14.43 70.09 55.84
C ARG A 15 -15.24 70.58 57.05
N LEU A 16 -15.81 69.65 57.82
CA LEU A 16 -16.16 69.91 59.20
C LEU A 16 -14.84 69.99 59.94
N ALA A 17 -14.41 71.23 60.20
CA ALA A 17 -13.44 71.50 61.23
C ALA A 17 -14.03 70.96 62.53
N ASP A 18 -13.59 69.76 62.91
CA ASP A 18 -13.68 69.31 64.28
C ASP A 18 -12.82 70.31 65.07
N TYR A 19 -13.54 71.17 65.77
CA TYR A 19 -13.04 72.02 66.83
C TYR A 19 -12.36 71.11 67.85
N ASP A 20 -11.03 71.09 67.84
CA ASP A 20 -10.23 70.63 68.98
C ASP A 20 -10.36 71.67 70.10
N THR A 21 -11.53 71.68 70.73
CA THR A 21 -11.70 72.28 72.04
C THR A 21 -11.47 71.18 73.06
N THR A 22 -10.26 71.16 73.62
CA THR A 22 -9.93 71.03 75.05
C THR A 22 -8.70 70.17 75.32
N SER A 23 -7.68 70.87 75.82
CA SER A 23 -6.92 70.47 77.00
C SER A 23 -6.18 69.14 76.90
N GLY A 24 -5.04 69.20 76.21
CA GLY A 24 -3.85 68.55 76.76
C GLY A 24 -3.57 69.16 78.14
N HIS A 25 -3.34 68.28 79.12
CA HIS A 25 -2.90 68.61 80.47
C HIS A 25 -3.99 69.14 81.43
N SER A 26 -4.60 68.21 82.19
CA SER A 26 -5.19 68.52 83.49
C SER A 26 -5.23 67.22 84.31
N GLU A 27 -4.19 67.06 85.11
CA GLU A 27 -4.20 66.19 86.29
C GLU A 27 -5.32 66.68 87.22
N ASN A 28 -6.11 65.75 87.76
CA ASN A 28 -6.96 65.92 88.95
C ASN A 28 -7.74 67.25 89.04
N MET A 29 -8.85 67.37 88.32
CA MET A 29 -9.89 68.33 88.68
C MET A 29 -11.00 67.58 89.41
N ASP A 30 -11.13 67.84 90.71
CA ASP A 30 -12.31 67.56 91.54
C ASP A 30 -13.49 68.40 91.00
N THR A 31 -14.01 68.01 89.85
CA THR A 31 -15.37 68.35 89.44
C THR A 31 -16.31 67.68 90.43
N GLY A 32 -17.14 68.46 91.14
CA GLY A 32 -18.14 67.99 92.13
C GLY A 32 -19.26 67.10 91.57
N LEU A 33 -18.92 66.22 90.64
CA LEU A 33 -19.73 65.19 90.02
C LEU A 33 -19.84 64.00 90.97
N SER A 34 -21.01 63.39 90.99
CA SER A 34 -21.26 62.16 91.74
C SER A 34 -20.33 61.05 91.24
N PRO A 35 -19.81 60.16 92.11
CA PRO A 35 -19.04 58.99 91.71
C PRO A 35 -19.70 58.15 90.60
N TRP A 36 -21.02 58.15 90.53
CA TRP A 36 -21.81 57.52 89.46
C TRP A 36 -21.67 58.23 88.10
N GLU A 37 -21.64 59.56 88.08
CA GLU A 37 -21.48 60.36 86.86
C GLU A 37 -20.06 60.20 86.30
N GLN A 38 -19.04 60.16 87.16
CA GLN A 38 -17.66 59.87 86.76
C GLN A 38 -17.53 58.48 86.14
N TRP A 39 -18.14 57.46 86.76
CA TRP A 39 -18.18 56.10 86.20
C TRP A 39 -18.87 56.06 84.83
N LEU A 40 -19.99 56.76 84.67
CA LEU A 40 -20.73 56.80 83.39
C LEU A 40 -19.90 57.49 82.28
N ILE A 41 -19.22 58.58 82.60
CA ILE A 41 -18.30 59.27 81.67
C ILE A 41 -17.13 58.35 81.28
N GLN A 42 -16.56 57.62 82.24
CA GLN A 42 -15.46 56.71 81.97
C GLN A 42 -15.92 55.50 81.13
N LYS A 43 -17.09 54.92 81.43
CA LYS A 43 -17.68 53.84 80.62
C LYS A 43 -18.00 54.25 79.21
N THR A 44 -18.58 55.44 79.01
CA THR A 44 -18.87 55.94 77.67
C THR A 44 -17.60 56.27 76.88
N LYS A 45 -16.51 56.74 77.54
CA LYS A 45 -15.18 56.87 76.93
C LYS A 45 -14.61 55.51 76.51
N GLU A 46 -14.64 54.51 77.40
CA GLU A 46 -14.20 53.14 77.09
C GLU A 46 -14.98 52.55 75.89
N GLU A 47 -16.30 52.72 75.83
CA GLU A 47 -17.12 52.25 74.72
C GLU A 47 -16.79 52.96 73.40
N ARG A 48 -16.53 54.27 73.43
CA ARG A 48 -16.08 55.02 72.23
C ARG A 48 -14.74 54.49 71.73
N VAL A 49 -13.78 54.24 72.61
CA VAL A 49 -12.47 53.68 72.25
C VAL A 49 -12.63 52.29 71.64
N LYS A 50 -13.42 51.41 72.27
CA LYS A 50 -13.75 50.09 71.71
C LYS A 50 -14.39 50.20 70.33
N LYS A 51 -15.36 51.09 70.15
CA LYS A 51 -16.02 51.31 68.85
C LYS A 51 -15.06 51.83 67.78
N GLN A 52 -14.12 52.69 68.15
CA GLN A 52 -13.07 53.17 67.24
C GLN A 52 -12.08 52.06 66.88
N GLN A 53 -11.65 51.23 67.85
CA GLN A 53 -10.80 50.06 67.61
C GLN A 53 -11.47 49.06 66.68
N MET A 54 -12.76 48.75 66.90
CA MET A 54 -13.53 47.87 66.01
C MET A 54 -13.65 48.43 64.59
N LYS A 55 -13.80 49.75 64.43
CA LYS A 55 -13.77 50.39 63.10
C LYS A 55 -12.40 50.26 62.43
N LYS A 56 -11.31 50.54 63.15
CA LYS A 56 -9.93 50.39 62.64
C LYS A 56 -9.64 48.95 62.22
N HIS A 57 -9.94 47.98 63.08
CA HIS A 57 -9.80 46.56 62.78
C HIS A 57 -10.64 46.15 61.57
N LYS A 58 -11.87 46.66 61.42
CA LYS A 58 -12.72 46.34 60.25
C LYS A 58 -12.14 46.90 58.95
N VAL A 59 -11.51 48.07 59.00
CA VAL A 59 -10.81 48.66 57.84
C VAL A 59 -9.57 47.84 57.50
N GLU A 60 -8.74 47.50 58.50
CA GLU A 60 -7.53 46.70 58.32
C GLU A 60 -7.84 45.31 57.73
N VAL A 61 -8.89 44.63 58.22
CA VAL A 61 -9.33 43.33 57.66
C VAL A 61 -9.80 43.46 56.21
N ARG A 62 -10.45 44.58 55.84
CA ARG A 62 -10.86 44.83 54.46
C ARG A 62 -9.65 45.05 53.56
N GLU A 63 -8.67 45.82 54.03
CA GLU A 63 -7.44 46.10 53.31
C GLU A 63 -6.61 44.84 53.10
N GLN A 64 -6.43 44.01 54.14
CA GLN A 64 -5.76 42.71 54.03
C GLN A 64 -6.46 41.77 53.05
N LYS A 65 -7.81 41.74 53.04
CA LYS A 65 -8.58 40.95 52.06
C LYS A 65 -8.37 41.45 50.64
N GLU A 66 -8.32 42.76 50.44
CA GLU A 66 -8.10 43.36 49.12
C GLU A 66 -6.66 43.11 48.61
N GLN A 67 -5.66 43.26 49.48
CA GLN A 67 -4.26 42.93 49.16
C GLN A 67 -4.11 41.45 48.78
N LYS A 68 -4.69 40.53 49.58
CA LYS A 68 -4.66 39.10 49.28
C LYS A 68 -5.38 38.76 47.97
N ALA A 69 -6.47 39.45 47.65
CA ALA A 69 -7.17 39.28 46.37
C ALA A 69 -6.31 39.75 45.18
N LYS A 70 -5.63 40.90 45.30
CA LYS A 70 -4.70 41.42 44.28
C LYS A 70 -3.52 40.48 44.06
N GLU A 71 -2.91 39.97 45.13
CA GLU A 71 -1.83 38.98 45.01
C GLU A 71 -2.29 37.69 44.31
N ARG A 72 -3.50 37.23 44.61
CA ARG A 72 -4.08 36.06 43.96
C ARG A 72 -4.28 36.30 42.46
N GLN A 73 -4.85 37.43 42.08
CA GLN A 73 -5.01 37.81 40.67
C GLN A 73 -3.67 37.88 39.94
N GLN A 74 -2.66 38.52 40.52
CA GLN A 74 -1.32 38.57 39.92
C GLN A 74 -0.68 37.18 39.76
N LYS A 75 -0.93 36.25 40.70
CA LYS A 75 -0.46 34.86 40.59
C LYS A 75 -1.20 34.12 39.49
N GLU A 76 -2.51 34.34 39.35
CA GLU A 76 -3.35 33.75 38.31
C GLU A 76 -2.92 34.26 36.92
N GLU A 77 -2.74 35.56 36.74
CA GLU A 77 -2.24 36.19 35.50
C GLU A 77 -0.88 35.61 35.09
N LYS A 78 0.09 35.56 36.03
CA LYS A 78 1.41 34.94 35.76
C LYS A 78 1.32 33.47 35.38
N ALA A 79 0.37 32.72 35.96
CA ALA A 79 0.16 31.33 35.60
C ALA A 79 -0.49 31.19 34.22
N GLU A 80 -1.42 32.09 33.87
CA GLU A 80 -2.05 32.16 32.55
C GLU A 80 -1.06 32.52 31.45
N GLU A 81 -0.18 33.50 31.70
CA GLU A 81 0.90 33.87 30.79
C GLU A 81 1.81 32.67 30.51
N LYS A 82 2.30 32.00 31.56
CA LYS A 82 3.12 30.79 31.42
C LYS A 82 2.41 29.67 30.65
N ARG A 83 1.11 29.44 30.93
CA ARG A 83 0.31 28.46 30.20
C ARG A 83 0.19 28.84 28.72
N SER A 84 -0.08 30.10 28.44
CA SER A 84 -0.23 30.63 27.08
C SER A 84 1.06 30.52 26.28
N GLU A 85 2.19 30.89 26.88
CA GLU A 85 3.52 30.73 26.28
C GLU A 85 3.84 29.26 26.00
N TRP A 86 3.61 28.37 26.96
CA TRP A 86 3.83 26.94 26.79
C TRP A 86 2.96 26.36 25.65
N LEU A 87 1.69 26.74 25.57
CA LEU A 87 0.80 26.33 24.49
C LEU A 87 1.27 26.85 23.13
N LYS A 88 1.73 28.10 23.03
CA LYS A 88 2.29 28.67 21.79
C LYS A 88 3.53 27.89 21.36
N GLN A 89 4.44 27.59 22.28
CA GLN A 89 5.62 26.78 22.00
C GLN A 89 5.26 25.37 21.54
N LYS A 90 4.32 24.71 22.23
CA LYS A 90 3.87 23.36 21.85
C LYS A 90 3.19 23.31 20.49
N ASN A 91 2.31 24.27 20.21
CA ASN A 91 1.67 24.39 18.91
C ASN A 91 2.68 24.66 17.79
N TYR A 92 3.70 25.49 18.05
CA TYR A 92 4.77 25.74 17.10
C TYR A 92 5.57 24.46 16.81
N GLU A 93 6.00 23.74 17.86
CA GLU A 93 6.71 22.47 17.74
C GLU A 93 5.91 21.44 16.95
N GLU A 94 4.62 21.28 17.26
CA GLU A 94 3.73 20.36 16.55
C GLU A 94 3.54 20.77 15.08
N SER A 95 3.41 22.06 14.81
CA SER A 95 3.30 22.57 13.43
C SER A 95 4.56 22.26 12.61
N LEU A 96 5.74 22.36 13.24
CA LEU A 96 7.02 22.09 12.59
C LEU A 96 7.16 20.59 12.31
N ARG A 97 6.82 19.74 13.27
CA ARG A 97 6.79 18.28 13.09
C ARG A 97 5.85 17.88 11.96
N LYS A 98 4.64 18.44 11.90
CA LYS A 98 3.67 18.19 10.83
C LYS A 98 4.20 18.62 9.45
N LYS A 99 4.91 19.74 9.36
CA LYS A 99 5.53 20.19 8.10
C LYS A 99 6.63 19.23 7.64
N LEU A 100 7.51 18.81 8.56
CA LEU A 100 8.60 17.89 8.25
C LEU A 100 8.05 16.52 7.82
N GLU A 101 7.04 16.00 8.52
CA GLU A 101 6.42 14.73 8.15
C GLU A 101 5.72 14.81 6.78
N LYS A 102 5.03 15.93 6.49
CA LYS A 102 4.46 16.16 5.16
C LYS A 102 5.52 16.15 4.06
N GLN A 103 6.65 16.82 4.27
CA GLN A 103 7.76 16.80 3.31
C GLN A 103 8.31 15.39 3.14
N ARG A 104 8.49 14.64 4.24
CA ARG A 104 8.95 13.25 4.19
C ARG A 104 8.00 12.39 3.36
N ILE A 105 6.69 12.45 3.65
CA ILE A 105 5.66 11.71 2.90
C ILE A 105 5.68 12.12 1.42
N GLN A 106 5.77 13.41 1.10
CA GLN A 106 5.85 13.87 -0.29
C GLN A 106 7.06 13.25 -1.01
N THR A 107 8.25 13.35 -0.43
CA THR A 107 9.47 12.76 -1.03
C THR A 107 9.36 11.24 -1.18
N GLU A 108 8.80 10.53 -0.20
CA GLU A 108 8.59 9.09 -0.27
C GLU A 108 7.58 8.71 -1.35
N THR A 109 6.49 9.47 -1.48
CA THR A 109 5.49 9.26 -2.54
C THR A 109 6.07 9.53 -3.94
N GLU A 110 6.90 10.55 -4.10
CA GLU A 110 7.58 10.86 -5.36
C GLU A 110 8.56 9.76 -5.75
N ILE A 111 9.41 9.31 -4.81
CA ILE A 111 10.34 8.19 -5.04
C ILE A 111 9.57 6.93 -5.41
N LYS A 112 8.48 6.61 -4.71
CA LYS A 112 7.64 5.45 -5.01
C LYS A 112 6.97 5.56 -6.38
N ALA A 113 6.50 6.75 -6.76
CA ALA A 113 5.94 6.99 -8.08
C ALA A 113 6.99 6.80 -9.19
N GLN A 114 8.22 7.28 -8.99
CA GLN A 114 9.33 7.05 -9.91
C GLN A 114 9.68 5.57 -10.04
N GLN A 115 9.78 4.84 -8.92
CA GLN A 115 10.02 3.39 -8.93
C GLN A 115 8.93 2.62 -9.67
N ASN A 116 7.67 2.98 -9.46
CA ASN A 116 6.54 2.39 -10.16
C ASN A 116 6.61 2.68 -11.67
N MET A 117 6.97 3.90 -12.06
CA MET A 117 7.14 4.27 -13.46
C MET A 117 8.27 3.48 -14.13
N ILE A 118 9.43 3.35 -13.48
CA ILE A 118 10.56 2.54 -13.98
C ILE A 118 10.15 1.08 -14.13
N THR A 119 9.44 0.53 -13.14
CA THR A 119 8.95 -0.85 -13.17
C THR A 119 8.00 -1.08 -14.34
N LYS A 120 7.07 -0.14 -14.56
CA LYS A 120 6.12 -0.16 -15.67
C LYS A 120 6.85 -0.10 -17.02
N MET A 121 7.76 0.86 -17.21
CA MET A 121 8.58 0.97 -18.42
C MET A 121 9.39 -0.30 -18.70
N LYS A 122 9.96 -0.92 -17.65
CA LYS A 122 10.70 -2.18 -17.78
C LYS A 122 9.79 -3.34 -18.19
N ALA A 123 8.58 -3.41 -17.64
CA ALA A 123 7.59 -4.43 -18.00
C ALA A 123 7.11 -4.26 -19.45
N GLU A 124 6.82 -3.02 -19.88
CA GLU A 124 6.44 -2.70 -21.26
C GLU A 124 7.55 -3.07 -22.25
N ARG A 125 8.81 -2.72 -21.95
CA ARG A 125 9.95 -3.12 -22.79
C ARG A 125 10.06 -4.64 -22.91
N LYS A 126 9.93 -5.36 -21.79
CA LYS A 126 9.97 -6.83 -21.79
C LYS A 126 8.83 -7.45 -22.58
N PHE A 127 7.66 -6.83 -22.53
CA PHE A 127 6.51 -7.25 -23.31
C PHE A 127 6.73 -7.04 -24.81
N GLU A 128 7.26 -5.89 -25.21
CA GLU A 128 7.55 -5.61 -26.62
C GLU A 128 8.65 -6.54 -27.15
N GLU A 129 9.75 -6.73 -26.42
CA GLU A 129 10.80 -7.72 -26.76
C GLU A 129 10.21 -9.14 -26.96
N TRP A 130 9.28 -9.54 -26.09
CA TRP A 130 8.62 -10.84 -26.20
C TRP A 130 7.71 -10.92 -27.43
N LYS A 131 6.97 -9.85 -27.72
CA LYS A 131 6.07 -9.76 -28.86
C LYS A 131 6.85 -9.82 -30.18
N GLU A 132 7.92 -9.05 -30.31
CA GLU A 132 8.82 -9.10 -31.48
C GLU A 132 9.39 -10.50 -31.67
N LYS A 133 9.87 -11.13 -30.58
CA LYS A 133 10.37 -12.51 -30.64
C LYS A 133 9.29 -13.49 -31.08
N LYS A 134 8.05 -13.32 -30.63
CA LYS A 134 6.93 -14.16 -31.07
C LYS A 134 6.61 -13.99 -32.55
N GLU A 135 6.60 -12.77 -33.05
CA GLU A 135 6.38 -12.49 -34.47
C GLU A 135 7.50 -13.04 -35.35
N MET A 136 8.76 -12.92 -34.93
CA MET A 136 9.91 -13.51 -35.62
C MET A 136 9.81 -15.03 -35.70
N MET A 137 9.49 -15.69 -34.59
CA MET A 137 9.30 -17.15 -34.55
C MET A 137 8.15 -17.62 -35.46
N GLU A 138 7.04 -16.89 -35.49
CA GLU A 138 5.91 -17.20 -36.38
C GLU A 138 6.26 -16.98 -37.86
N ARG A 139 7.02 -15.93 -38.19
CA ARG A 139 7.53 -15.71 -39.55
C ARG A 139 8.47 -16.83 -39.98
N GLU A 140 9.45 -17.18 -39.15
CA GLU A 140 10.40 -18.26 -39.45
C GLU A 140 9.66 -19.59 -39.64
N LYS A 141 8.67 -19.90 -38.79
CA LYS A 141 7.87 -21.12 -38.94
C LYS A 141 7.11 -21.15 -40.26
N LYS A 142 6.51 -20.03 -40.68
CA LYS A 142 5.83 -19.91 -41.99
C LYS A 142 6.79 -20.09 -43.15
N GLU A 143 7.98 -19.51 -43.08
CA GLU A 143 9.02 -19.67 -44.10
C GLU A 143 9.52 -21.12 -44.20
N GLN A 144 9.75 -21.78 -43.06
CA GLN A 144 10.12 -23.20 -43.03
C GLN A 144 9.01 -24.09 -43.60
N GLU A 145 7.74 -23.82 -43.30
CA GLU A 145 6.60 -24.54 -43.89
C GLU A 145 6.51 -24.32 -45.40
N LEU A 146 6.74 -23.10 -45.88
CA LEU A 146 6.76 -22.80 -47.31
C LEU A 146 7.93 -23.49 -48.02
N GLN A 147 9.12 -23.49 -47.42
CA GLN A 147 10.30 -24.17 -47.97
C GLN A 147 10.08 -25.68 -48.04
N LYS A 148 9.54 -26.29 -46.99
CA LYS A 148 9.16 -27.72 -47.00
C LYS A 148 8.18 -28.04 -48.11
N LYS A 149 7.18 -27.18 -48.36
CA LYS A 149 6.25 -27.36 -49.49
C LYS A 149 6.96 -27.30 -50.83
N ARG A 150 7.87 -26.34 -51.03
CA ARG A 150 8.68 -26.26 -52.26
C ARG A 150 9.57 -27.48 -52.45
N ASP A 151 10.21 -27.96 -51.39
CA ASP A 151 11.08 -29.14 -51.44
C ASP A 151 10.29 -30.40 -51.79
N ILE A 152 9.08 -30.55 -51.25
CA ILE A 152 8.15 -31.65 -51.61
C ILE A 152 7.77 -31.55 -53.09
N GLU A 153 7.38 -30.36 -53.57
CA GLU A 153 7.00 -30.15 -54.97
C GLU A 153 8.17 -30.45 -55.93
N LEU A 154 9.39 -30.00 -55.59
CA LEU A 154 10.60 -30.30 -56.34
C LEU A 154 10.90 -31.80 -56.34
N ALA A 155 10.78 -32.47 -55.19
CA ALA A 155 10.98 -33.91 -55.09
C ALA A 155 9.97 -34.68 -55.95
N GLU A 156 8.71 -34.27 -56.00
CA GLU A 156 7.70 -34.85 -56.88
C GLU A 156 8.02 -34.64 -58.36
N LYS A 157 8.43 -33.43 -58.76
CA LYS A 157 8.88 -33.15 -60.13
C LYS A 157 10.08 -34.01 -60.52
N CYS A 158 11.09 -34.11 -59.65
CA CYS A 158 12.26 -34.97 -59.88
C CYS A 158 11.87 -36.46 -59.96
N LYS A 159 10.93 -36.95 -59.15
CA LYS A 159 10.41 -38.32 -59.25
C LYS A 159 9.74 -38.56 -60.60
N LYS A 160 8.92 -37.63 -61.09
CA LYS A 160 8.27 -37.71 -62.40
C LYS A 160 9.28 -37.78 -63.54
N ILE A 161 10.30 -36.91 -63.53
CA ILE A 161 11.37 -36.92 -64.54
C ILE A 161 12.16 -38.22 -64.51
N LYS A 162 12.56 -38.70 -63.32
CA LYS A 162 13.26 -39.98 -63.18
C LYS A 162 12.43 -41.16 -63.67
N ALA A 163 11.12 -41.16 -63.40
CA ALA A 163 10.22 -42.20 -63.89
C ALA A 163 10.10 -42.17 -65.42
N GLN A 164 10.01 -40.97 -66.02
CA GLN A 164 10.01 -40.81 -67.48
C GLN A 164 11.32 -41.30 -68.11
N GLN A 165 12.47 -40.89 -67.57
CA GLN A 165 13.78 -41.37 -68.04
C GLN A 165 13.88 -42.89 -67.96
N LYS A 166 13.45 -43.49 -66.84
CA LYS A 166 13.42 -44.95 -66.68
C LYS A 166 12.48 -45.63 -67.66
N TYR A 167 11.34 -45.02 -67.97
CA TYR A 167 10.40 -45.54 -68.97
C TYR A 167 11.00 -45.49 -70.38
N GLU A 168 11.68 -44.40 -70.75
CA GLU A 168 12.38 -44.29 -72.03
C GLU A 168 13.54 -45.30 -72.14
N GLU A 169 14.33 -45.45 -71.09
CA GLU A 169 15.36 -46.50 -70.99
C GLU A 169 14.75 -47.89 -71.18
N TRP A 170 13.61 -48.15 -70.51
CA TRP A 170 12.89 -49.41 -70.65
C TRP A 170 12.42 -49.64 -72.08
N LEU A 171 11.81 -48.65 -72.75
CA LEU A 171 11.40 -48.74 -74.15
C LEU A 171 12.57 -49.01 -75.11
N ARG A 172 13.73 -48.39 -74.88
CA ARG A 172 14.95 -48.68 -75.65
C ARG A 172 15.38 -50.12 -75.43
N SER A 173 15.50 -50.54 -74.16
CA SER A 173 15.90 -51.91 -73.80
C SER A 173 14.91 -52.97 -74.32
N ALA A 174 13.61 -52.64 -74.40
CA ALA A 174 12.57 -53.56 -74.82
C ALA A 174 12.69 -53.96 -76.30
N LYS A 175 13.29 -53.10 -77.14
CA LYS A 175 13.59 -53.44 -78.54
C LYS A 175 14.68 -54.51 -78.65
N ASP A 176 15.62 -54.52 -77.71
CA ASP A 176 16.74 -55.47 -77.67
C ASP A 176 16.45 -56.70 -76.79
N ARG A 177 15.26 -56.79 -76.18
CA ARG A 177 14.89 -57.95 -75.39
C ARG A 177 14.69 -59.15 -76.30
N PRO A 178 15.33 -60.30 -76.02
CA PRO A 178 15.01 -61.53 -76.72
C PRO A 178 13.53 -61.82 -76.49
N LYS A 179 12.81 -62.15 -77.57
CA LYS A 179 11.42 -62.61 -77.44
C LYS A 179 11.43 -63.79 -76.48
N SER A 180 10.73 -63.63 -75.34
CA SER A 180 10.50 -64.71 -74.39
C SER A 180 10.01 -65.92 -75.18
N SER A 181 10.71 -67.05 -75.05
CA SER A 181 10.24 -68.32 -75.61
C SER A 181 8.85 -68.56 -75.01
N GLN A 182 7.81 -68.42 -75.81
CA GLN A 182 6.45 -68.77 -75.40
C GLN A 182 6.50 -70.26 -75.05
N SER A 183 6.33 -70.60 -73.77
CA SER A 183 6.15 -71.99 -73.38
C SER A 183 4.78 -72.41 -73.87
N PHE A 184 4.75 -73.03 -75.04
CA PHE A 184 3.55 -73.66 -75.54
C PHE A 184 3.40 -75.02 -74.85
N GLY A 185 2.31 -75.19 -74.13
CA GLY A 185 1.93 -76.48 -73.55
C GLY A 185 0.83 -77.12 -74.40
N TYR A 186 0.90 -78.43 -74.60
CA TYR A 186 -0.22 -79.20 -75.15
C TYR A 186 -1.15 -79.58 -74.01
N SER A 187 -2.18 -78.77 -73.72
CA SER A 187 -3.26 -79.16 -72.83
C SER A 187 -4.47 -79.60 -73.68
N GLY A 188 -4.84 -80.89 -73.61
CA GLY A 188 -6.07 -81.39 -74.25
C GLY A 188 -6.10 -81.33 -75.79
N GLY A 189 -4.95 -81.47 -76.46
CA GLY A 189 -4.85 -81.58 -77.92
C GLY A 189 -4.87 -80.24 -78.69
N LYS A 190 -4.91 -79.10 -78.00
CA LYS A 190 -4.75 -77.77 -78.61
C LYS A 190 -3.53 -77.06 -78.01
N LEU A 191 -2.75 -76.41 -78.87
CA LEU A 191 -1.59 -75.61 -78.48
C LEU A 191 -2.06 -74.33 -77.79
N THR A 192 -1.96 -74.28 -76.47
CA THR A 192 -2.30 -73.09 -75.67
C THR A 192 -1.02 -72.47 -75.14
N GLY A 193 -0.85 -71.16 -75.35
CA GLY A 193 0.28 -70.42 -74.81
C GLY A 193 0.11 -70.28 -73.30
N TYR A 194 0.98 -70.93 -72.52
CA TYR A 194 1.03 -70.72 -71.08
C TYR A 194 1.81 -69.43 -70.82
N HIS A 195 1.14 -68.42 -70.27
CA HIS A 195 1.78 -67.22 -69.73
C HIS A 195 2.06 -67.32 -68.23
N ASP A 196 1.75 -68.47 -67.64
CA ASP A 196 1.82 -68.63 -66.20
C ASP A 196 3.13 -69.32 -65.82
N THR A 197 4.03 -68.56 -65.20
CA THR A 197 5.11 -69.04 -64.34
C THR A 197 4.53 -69.68 -63.06
N GLY A 198 3.49 -70.51 -63.22
CA GLY A 198 2.61 -71.03 -62.17
C GLY A 198 3.09 -72.33 -61.54
N ALA A 199 4.28 -72.80 -61.86
CA ALA A 199 4.99 -73.73 -60.98
C ALA A 199 5.62 -72.92 -59.84
N TYR A 200 4.79 -72.41 -58.91
CA TYR A 200 5.31 -71.98 -57.63
C TYR A 200 5.99 -73.21 -57.01
N PRO A 201 7.33 -73.23 -56.86
CA PRO A 201 7.95 -74.31 -56.10
C PRO A 201 7.31 -74.29 -54.72
N ALA A 202 6.99 -75.47 -54.18
CA ALA A 202 6.52 -75.57 -52.80
C ALA A 202 7.47 -74.72 -51.92
N PRO A 203 6.95 -73.74 -51.15
CA PRO A 203 7.81 -72.81 -50.42
C PRO A 203 8.74 -73.64 -49.54
N THR A 204 10.05 -73.51 -49.77
CA THR A 204 11.08 -74.31 -49.10
C THR A 204 11.20 -73.97 -47.61
N PHE A 205 10.57 -72.89 -47.16
CA PHE A 205 10.56 -72.43 -45.79
C PHE A 205 9.12 -72.24 -45.31
N TYR A 206 8.67 -73.13 -44.43
CA TYR A 206 7.57 -72.86 -43.52
C TYR A 206 8.17 -72.22 -42.26
N ASN A 207 7.71 -71.03 -41.87
CA ASN A 207 8.10 -70.45 -40.60
C ASN A 207 7.57 -71.37 -39.47
N PRO A 208 8.45 -72.09 -38.74
CA PRO A 208 8.01 -73.09 -37.78
C PRO A 208 7.35 -72.48 -36.54
N ILE A 209 7.43 -71.15 -36.40
CA ILE A 209 6.80 -70.39 -35.32
C ILE A 209 5.41 -69.95 -35.83
N PRO A 210 4.31 -70.56 -35.34
CA PRO A 210 2.97 -70.08 -35.67
C PRO A 210 2.88 -68.62 -35.26
N TRP A 211 2.14 -67.81 -36.03
CA TRP A 211 1.96 -66.38 -35.76
C TRP A 211 1.55 -66.18 -34.30
N HIS A 212 2.51 -65.82 -33.44
CA HIS A 212 2.19 -65.46 -32.08
C HIS A 212 1.42 -64.15 -32.15
N PRO A 213 0.26 -64.04 -31.47
CA PRO A 213 -0.43 -62.77 -31.38
C PRO A 213 0.57 -61.73 -30.85
N ILE A 214 0.71 -60.62 -31.57
CA ILE A 214 1.62 -59.54 -31.19
C ILE A 214 1.29 -59.19 -29.73
N PRO A 215 2.25 -59.27 -28.80
CA PRO A 215 1.99 -58.91 -27.41
C PRO A 215 1.57 -57.45 -27.43
N ILE A 216 0.28 -57.19 -27.20
CA ILE A 216 -0.24 -55.84 -27.01
C ILE A 216 0.62 -55.28 -25.89
N PRO A 217 1.42 -54.22 -26.12
CA PRO A 217 2.19 -53.64 -25.05
C PRO A 217 1.16 -53.32 -23.97
N LYS A 218 1.26 -53.98 -22.81
CA LYS A 218 0.52 -53.55 -21.62
C LYS A 218 0.87 -52.09 -21.56
N THR A 219 -0.10 -51.21 -21.84
CA THR A 219 0.10 -49.78 -21.69
C THR A 219 0.68 -49.71 -20.31
N GLN A 220 1.95 -49.30 -20.22
CA GLN A 220 2.50 -48.95 -18.93
C GLN A 220 1.43 -47.98 -18.46
N LYS A 221 0.72 -48.36 -17.39
CA LYS A 221 -0.06 -47.40 -16.65
C LYS A 221 1.04 -46.45 -16.21
N THR A 222 1.34 -45.48 -17.06
CA THR A 222 1.99 -44.25 -16.67
C THR A 222 1.09 -43.88 -15.53
N GLU A 223 1.58 -44.07 -14.31
CA GLU A 223 1.01 -43.38 -13.20
C GLU A 223 0.91 -41.96 -13.71
N ARG A 224 -0.31 -41.53 -14.04
CA ARG A 224 -0.57 -40.14 -14.40
C ARG A 224 0.18 -39.38 -13.32
N PRO A 225 1.18 -38.53 -13.65
CA PRO A 225 1.90 -37.82 -12.61
C PRO A 225 0.82 -37.21 -11.75
N LYS A 226 0.76 -37.64 -10.47
CA LYS A 226 -0.27 -37.19 -9.53
C LYS A 226 -0.33 -35.70 -9.73
N SER A 227 -1.51 -35.22 -10.15
CA SER A 227 -1.75 -33.81 -10.44
C SER A 227 -1.06 -33.03 -9.34
N ARG A 228 -0.17 -32.09 -9.73
CA ARG A 228 0.59 -31.23 -8.83
C ARG A 228 -0.22 -31.03 -7.56
N THR A 229 0.27 -31.59 -6.45
CA THR A 229 -0.37 -31.45 -5.15
C THR A 229 -0.70 -29.97 -5.02
N ARG A 230 -1.99 -29.64 -4.94
CA ARG A 230 -2.47 -28.25 -4.89
C ARG A 230 -1.55 -27.50 -3.94
N SER A 231 -0.95 -26.40 -4.40
CA SER A 231 -0.08 -25.57 -3.57
C SER A 231 -0.78 -25.39 -2.23
N LYS A 232 -0.10 -25.72 -1.13
CA LYS A 232 -0.67 -25.57 0.22
C LYS A 232 -1.26 -24.17 0.31
N LYS A 233 -2.55 -24.09 0.64
CA LYS A 233 -3.26 -22.81 0.80
C LYS A 233 -2.47 -22.00 1.82
N TYR A 234 -2.09 -20.77 1.48
CA TYR A 234 -1.34 -19.90 2.40
C TYR A 234 -2.17 -19.72 3.67
N VAL A 235 -1.62 -20.18 4.80
CA VAL A 235 -2.18 -19.94 6.14
C VAL A 235 -1.31 -18.87 6.76
N TRP A 236 -1.91 -17.71 7.05
CA TRP A 236 -1.23 -16.61 7.70
C TRP A 236 -0.79 -17.03 9.10
N ASN A 237 0.51 -16.85 9.41
CA ASN A 237 1.10 -17.19 10.70
C ASN A 237 1.49 -15.89 11.45
N PRO A 238 0.73 -15.48 12.48
CA PRO A 238 1.04 -14.28 13.27
C PRO A 238 2.34 -14.38 14.07
N GLN A 239 2.76 -15.57 14.51
CA GLN A 239 3.94 -15.74 15.36
C GLN A 239 5.27 -15.58 14.62
N LYS A 240 5.25 -15.46 13.29
CA LYS A 240 6.47 -15.21 12.51
C LYS A 240 6.92 -13.73 12.57
N TYR A 241 6.03 -12.83 12.97
CA TYR A 241 6.25 -11.38 12.91
C TYR A 241 5.94 -10.65 14.22
N PHE A 242 5.83 -11.38 15.33
CA PHE A 242 5.76 -10.85 16.70
C PHE A 242 6.81 -11.54 17.56
#